data_AF-A0A0V0XK24-F1
#
_entry.id   AF-A0A0V0XK24-F1
#
_cell.length_a   1.000
_cell.length_b   1.000
_cell.length_c   1.000
_cell.angle_alpha   90.00
_cell.angle_beta   90.00
_cell.angle_gamma   90.00
#
_symmetry.space_group_name_H-M   'P 1'
#
loop_
_entity.id
_entity.type
_entity.pdbx_description
1 polymer ?
#
loop_
_entity_poly.entity_id
_entity_poly.type
_entity_poly.pdbx_seq_one_letter_code
_entity_poly.pdbx_strand_id
1 'polypeptide(L)' 'MLIPSASDYAISLISSLCLWDPLKRPTAAKALQHPFFKPFSSETSDKFERCRED' A
#
# COMPACT_ATOMS: atom_id res chain seq x y z
N MET A 1 -0.36 -8.59 12.89
CA MET A 1 -0.77 -7.82 11.70
C MET A 1 -2.06 -7.12 12.07
N LEU A 2 -2.06 -5.78 12.21
CA LEU A 2 -3.14 -5.04 12.89
C LEU A 2 -4.38 -4.80 12.02
N ILE A 3 -4.26 -4.96 10.70
CA ILE A 3 -5.35 -4.73 9.75
C ILE A 3 -5.45 -5.96 8.83
N PRO A 4 -6.31 -6.94 9.16
CA PRO A 4 -6.44 -8.19 8.41
C PRO A 4 -6.83 -8.01 6.94
N SER A 5 -7.55 -6.92 6.64
CA SER A 5 -8.07 -6.60 5.30
C SER A 5 -7.20 -5.61 4.52
N ALA A 6 -6.05 -5.20 5.06
CA ALA A 6 -5.17 -4.28 4.35
C ALA A 6 -4.46 -5.00 3.20
N SER A 7 -4.43 -4.36 2.02
CA SER A 7 -3.67 -4.87 0.88
C SER A 7 -2.16 -4.80 1.14
N ASP A 8 -1.41 -5.68 0.48
CA ASP A 8 0.06 -5.71 0.59
C ASP A 8 0.69 -4.34 0.22
N TYR A 9 0.13 -3.66 -0.79
CA TYR A 9 0.57 -2.31 -1.16
C TYR A 9 0.29 -1.28 -0.07
N ALA A 10 -0.85 -1.35 0.63
CA ALA A 10 -1.17 -0.45 1.73
C ALA A 10 -0.21 -0.67 2.91
N ILE A 11 0.05 -1.93 3.25
CA ILE A 11 0.97 -2.31 4.32
C ILE A 11 2.39 -1.83 4.00
N SER A 12 2.89 -2.12 2.79
CA SER A 12 4.20 -1.67 2.32
C SER A 12 4.37 -0.14 2.41
N LEU A 13 3.34 0.61 1.97
CA LEU A 13 3.35 2.07 2.07
C LEU A 13 3.46 2.53 3.52
N ILE A 14 2.60 2.05 4.41
CA ILE A 14 2.58 2.44 5.82
C ILE A 14 3.92 2.08 6.49
N SER A 15 4.47 0.89 6.22
CA SER A 15 5.78 0.48 6.74
C SER A 15 6.89 1.44 6.30
N SER A 16 6.86 1.92 5.05
CA SER A 16 7.85 2.89 4.55
C SER A 16 7.73 4.26 5.22
N LEU A 17 6.51 4.71 5.52
CA LEU A 17 6.24 5.99 6.17
C LEU A 17 6.61 5.95 7.66
N CYS A 18 6.36 4.82 8.32
CA CYS A 18 6.65 4.60 9.73
C CYS A 18 8.06 4.05 9.99
N LEU A 19 8.99 4.18 9.04
CA LEU A 19 10.40 3.87 9.29
C LEU A 19 10.92 4.72 10.45
N TRP A 20 11.62 4.03 11.36
CA TRP A 20 12.24 4.64 12.55
C TRP A 20 13.36 5.59 12.16
N ASP A 21 14.19 5.19 11.20
CA ASP A 21 15.29 6.01 10.69
C ASP A 21 14.72 7.13 9.78
N PRO A 22 14.83 8.41 10.19
CA PRO A 22 14.26 9.52 9.42
C PRO A 22 14.93 9.70 8.06
N LEU A 23 16.19 9.27 7.89
CA LEU A 23 16.91 9.37 6.62
C LEU A 23 16.39 8.37 5.58
N LYS A 24 15.76 7.29 6.03
CA LYS A 24 15.16 6.26 5.16
C LYS A 24 13.69 6.55 4.86
N ARG A 25 13.05 7.48 5.57
CA ARG A 25 11.66 7.85 5.35
C ARG A 25 11.52 8.54 3.98
N PRO A 26 10.59 8.10 3.12
CA PRO A 26 10.37 8.77 1.84
C PRO A 26 9.78 10.16 2.06
N THR A 27 10.10 11.09 1.16
CA THR A 27 9.41 12.38 1.08
C THR A 27 7.96 12.17 0.62
N ALA A 28 7.08 13.14 0.88
CA ALA A 28 5.69 13.06 0.41
C ALA A 28 5.60 12.80 -1.10
N ALA A 29 6.41 13.49 -1.90
CA ALA A 29 6.47 13.29 -3.35
C ALA A 29 6.91 11.87 -3.76
N LYS A 30 7.82 11.24 -3.00
CA LYS A 30 8.23 9.85 -3.23
C LYS A 30 7.16 8.86 -2.78
N ALA A 31 6.47 9.12 -1.67
CA ALA A 31 5.39 8.27 -1.17
C ALA A 31 4.19 8.23 -2.13
N LEU A 32 3.84 9.36 -2.74
CA LEU A 32 2.76 9.44 -3.74
C LEU A 32 3.04 8.64 -5.02
N GLN A 33 4.30 8.26 -5.29
CA GLN A 33 4.67 7.41 -6.43
C GLN A 33 4.50 5.91 -6.14
N HIS A 34 4.13 5.51 -4.91
CA HIS A 34 3.97 4.10 -4.52
C HIS A 34 2.83 3.43 -5.31
N PRO A 35 2.93 2.12 -5.67
CA PRO A 35 1.87 1.40 -6.39
C PRO A 35 0.48 1.47 -5.77
N PHE A 36 0.38 1.70 -4.46
CA PHE A 36 -0.87 1.95 -3.76
C PHE A 36 -1.71 3.09 -4.37
N PHE A 37 -1.06 4.13 -4.91
CA PHE A 37 -1.73 5.28 -5.53
C PHE A 37 -1.88 5.17 -7.05
N LYS A 38 -1.38 4.09 -7.67
CA LYS A 38 -1.59 3.89 -9.10
C LYS A 38 -3.06 3.52 -9.34
N PRO A 39 -3.70 4.08 -10.39
CA PRO A 39 -5.01 3.60 -10.81
C PRO A 39 -4.93 2.09 -11.05
N PHE A 40 -6.02 1.37 -10.80
CA PHE A 40 -6.17 0.02 -11.29
C PHE A 40 -6.15 0.06 -12.83
N SER A 41 -4.95 0.01 -13.42
CA SER A 41 -4.80 -0.38 -14.81
C SER A 41 -5.18 -1.87 -14.87
N SER A 42 -5.94 -2.23 -15.89
CA SER A 42 -6.62 -3.51 -16.09
C SER A 42 -5.73 -4.76 -16.21
N GLU A 43 -4.51 -4.74 -15.66
CA GLU A 43 -3.49 -5.80 -15.76
C GLU A 43 -3.32 -6.60 -14.46
N THR A 44 -4.02 -6.24 -13.38
CA THR A 44 -4.02 -7.01 -12.13
C THR A 44 -5.45 -7.32 -11.68
N SER A 45 -6.19 -8.03 -12.53
CA SER A 45 -7.55 -8.51 -12.26
C SER A 45 -7.62 -9.66 -11.24
N ASP A 46 -6.49 -10.20 -10.76
CA ASP A 46 -6.54 -11.48 -10.04
C ASP A 46 -6.75 -11.41 -8.52
N LYS A 47 -6.82 -10.23 -7.88
CA LYS A 47 -7.03 -10.15 -6.42
C LYS A 47 -7.85 -8.94 -5.95
N PHE A 48 -8.96 -8.63 -6.61
CA PHE A 48 -10.04 -7.83 -6.00
C PHE A 48 -11.27 -8.70 -5.68
N GLU A 49 -11.06 -9.92 -5.20
CA GLU A 49 -12.13 -10.83 -4.80
C GLU A 49 -11.86 -11.36 -3.39
N ARG A 50 -11.89 -10.48 -2.37
CA ARG A 50 -12.13 -10.91 -0.97
C ARG A 50 -12.39 -9.79 0.05
N CYS A 51 -13.25 -8.82 -0.20
CA CYS A 51 -13.76 -7.94 0.88
C CYS A 51 -15.24 -7.56 0.67
N ARG A 52 -16.03 -8.48 0.11
CA ARG A 52 -17.48 -8.44 0.20
C ARG A 52 -17.93 -9.84 0.57
N GLU A 53 -17.91 -10.14 1.86
CA GLU A 53 -18.81 -11.06 2.56
C GLU A 53 -18.36 -11.10 4.03
N ASP A 54 -19.37 -10.93 4.90
CA ASP A 54 -19.42 -10.86 6.37
C ASP A 54 -18.98 -9.59 7.11
#